data_AF-A0A486RFM1-F1
#
_entry.id   AF-A0A486RFM1-F1
#
_cell.length_a   1.000
_cell.length_b   1.000
_cell.length_c   1.000
_cell.angle_alpha   90.00
_cell.angle_beta   90.00
_cell.angle_gamma   90.00
#
_symmetry.space_group_name_H-M   'P 1'
#
loop_
_entity.id
_entity.type
_entity.pdbx_description
1 polymer ?
#
loop_
_entity_poly.entity_id
_entity_poly.type
_entity_poly.pdbx_seq_one_letter_code
_entity_poly.pdbx_strand_id
1 'polypeptide(L)'
;MITPTGIDRKYYEFCVLNELKGALRSGDTWVKGSRRYRNFDDYLIPSDDFEKSLRDNQLPLAVPADCHEYIKSRLTLLASRLEEVNAMALAGDLPDVDISDKGVKITPLDNSVPSAASPFGDLVYGMPPHPKRGPLGKRKISYVKPVF
;
A
#
# COMPACT_ATOMS: atom_id res chain seq x y z
N MET A 1 27.78 -27.73 1.92
CA MET A 1 28.74 -28.08 2.99
C MET A 1 28.73 -29.60 3.14
N ILE A 2 29.75 -30.27 2.61
CA ILE A 2 29.94 -31.72 2.75
C ILE A 2 31.18 -31.89 3.63
N THR A 3 31.02 -32.57 4.76
CA THR A 3 32.15 -32.95 5.61
C THR A 3 32.77 -34.24 5.07
N PRO A 4 34.03 -34.58 5.42
CA PRO A 4 34.67 -35.82 4.98
C PRO A 4 33.89 -37.09 5.37
N THR A 5 32.98 -37.00 6.33
CA THR A 5 32.13 -38.09 6.83
C THR A 5 30.67 -38.00 6.32
N GLY A 6 30.34 -37.03 5.46
CA GLY A 6 29.00 -36.89 4.86
C GLY A 6 28.36 -35.51 5.07
N ILE A 7 27.03 -35.45 5.01
CA ILE A 7 26.27 -34.21 5.24
C ILE A 7 26.32 -33.87 6.73
N ASP A 8 26.76 -32.64 7.06
CA ASP A 8 26.60 -32.13 8.42
C ASP A 8 25.12 -31.85 8.67
N ARG A 9 24.51 -32.70 9.50
CA ARG A 9 23.09 -32.63 9.85
C ARG A 9 22.69 -31.28 10.44
N LYS A 10 23.51 -30.70 11.33
CA LYS A 10 23.16 -29.44 12.01
C LYS A 10 23.15 -28.27 11.02
N TYR A 11 24.13 -28.22 10.12
CA TYR A 11 24.17 -27.22 9.06
C TYR A 11 23.02 -27.39 8.07
N TYR A 12 22.71 -28.64 7.70
CA TYR A 12 21.57 -28.92 6.84
C TYR A 12 20.26 -28.43 7.46
N GLU A 13 19.99 -28.76 8.73
CA GLU A 13 18.81 -28.30 9.46
C GLU A 13 18.73 -26.77 9.54
N PHE A 14 19.85 -26.10 9.83
CA PHE A 14 19.89 -24.63 9.87
C PHE A 14 19.58 -24.01 8.49
N CYS A 15 20.16 -24.54 7.42
CA CYS A 15 19.88 -24.08 6.06
C CYS A 15 18.39 -24.27 5.71
N VAL A 16 17.82 -25.45 6.00
CA VAL A 16 16.40 -25.72 5.75
C VAL A 16 15.51 -24.74 6.50
N LEU A 17 15.80 -24.47 7.78
CA LEU A 17 15.03 -23.50 8.58
C LEU A 17 15.17 -22.07 8.06
N ASN A 18 16.36 -21.69 7.56
CA ASN A 18 16.59 -20.39 6.97
C ASN A 18 15.83 -20.21 5.65
N GLU A 19 15.83 -21.21 4.78
CA GLU A 19 15.07 -21.20 3.53
C GLU A 19 13.56 -21.20 3.79
N LEU A 20 13.07 -22.03 4.72
CA LEU A 20 11.65 -22.04 5.11
C LEU A 20 11.22 -20.68 5.66
N LYS A 21 12.06 -20.04 6.49
CA LYS A 21 11.83 -18.68 6.96
C LYS A 21 11.77 -17.68 5.81
N GLY A 22 12.58 -17.86 4.77
CA GLY A 22 12.53 -17.06 3.54
C GLY A 22 11.20 -17.23 2.80
N ALA A 23 10.82 -18.48 2.53
CA ALA A 23 9.60 -18.85 1.82
C ALA A 23 8.31 -18.41 2.54
N LEU A 24 8.28 -18.50 3.87
CA LEU A 24 7.15 -17.98 4.68
C LEU A 24 7.04 -16.44 4.61
N ARG A 25 8.13 -15.77 4.25
CA ARG A 25 8.26 -14.31 4.27
C ARG A 25 8.00 -13.69 2.92
N SER A 26 8.34 -14.38 1.83
CA SER A 26 7.92 -14.05 0.47
C SER A 26 6.44 -14.35 0.26
N GLY A 27 5.89 -15.32 1.00
CA GLY A 27 4.52 -15.80 0.80
C GLY A 27 4.45 -17.03 -0.12
N ASP A 28 5.60 -17.55 -0.58
CA ASP A 28 5.67 -18.77 -1.41
C ASP A 28 5.18 -20.01 -0.64
N THR A 29 5.24 -19.96 0.70
CA THR A 29 4.67 -20.97 1.59
C THR A 29 3.81 -20.32 2.66
N TRP A 30 2.79 -21.03 3.12
CA TRP A 30 1.86 -20.58 4.14
C TRP A 30 1.58 -21.70 5.15
N VAL A 31 1.11 -21.30 6.32
CA VAL A 31 0.73 -22.19 7.42
C VAL A 31 -0.77 -22.09 7.62
N LYS A 32 -1.47 -23.21 7.43
CA LYS A 32 -2.93 -23.29 7.66
C LYS A 32 -3.26 -22.87 9.10
N GLY A 33 -4.24 -21.98 9.25
CA GLY A 33 -4.66 -21.43 10.54
C GLY A 33 -3.74 -20.33 11.12
N SER A 34 -2.59 -20.06 10.50
CA SER A 34 -1.75 -18.93 10.91
C SER A 34 -2.31 -17.63 10.36
N ARG A 35 -2.54 -16.65 11.24
CA ARG A 35 -2.85 -15.29 10.82
C ARG A 35 -1.65 -14.58 10.17
N ARG A 36 -0.43 -14.89 10.63
CA ARG A 36 0.81 -14.22 10.20
C ARG A 36 1.33 -14.76 8.87
N TYR A 37 1.17 -16.05 8.64
CA TYR A 37 1.65 -16.77 7.45
C TYR A 37 0.48 -17.41 6.73
N ARG A 38 -0.62 -16.68 6.58
CA ARG A 38 -1.81 -17.16 5.87
C ARG A 38 -1.53 -17.16 4.37
N ASN A 39 -2.24 -18.01 3.63
CA ASN A 39 -2.26 -17.91 2.17
C ASN A 39 -2.77 -16.52 1.77
N PHE A 40 -2.10 -15.88 0.82
CA PHE A 40 -2.53 -14.58 0.28
C PHE A 40 -3.82 -14.71 -0.52
N ASP A 41 -3.99 -15.83 -1.25
CA ASP A 41 -5.16 -16.07 -2.08
C ASP A 41 -6.46 -16.13 -1.26
N ASP A 42 -6.38 -16.51 0.02
CA ASP A 42 -7.52 -16.50 0.95
C ASP A 42 -8.11 -15.08 1.18
N TYR A 43 -7.37 -14.03 0.85
CA TYR A 43 -7.83 -12.64 0.96
C TYR A 43 -8.35 -12.09 -0.36
N LEU A 44 -8.13 -12.79 -1.46
CA LEU A 44 -8.58 -12.38 -2.78
C LEU A 44 -10.02 -12.88 -3.00
N ILE A 45 -10.72 -12.21 -3.90
CA ILE A 45 -11.96 -12.75 -4.47
C ILE A 45 -11.56 -14.01 -5.25
N PRO A 46 -12.17 -15.18 -5.00
CA PRO A 46 -11.88 -16.39 -5.76
C PRO A 46 -12.02 -16.13 -7.27
N SER A 47 -11.14 -16.70 -8.09
CA SER A 47 -11.10 -16.44 -9.53
C SER A 47 -12.45 -16.65 -10.21
N ASP A 48 -13.17 -17.71 -9.84
CA ASP A 48 -14.50 -18.01 -10.39
C ASP A 48 -15.54 -16.93 -10.03
N ASP A 49 -15.50 -16.46 -8.78
CA ASP A 49 -16.38 -15.39 -8.28
C ASP A 49 -16.02 -14.04 -8.93
N PHE A 50 -14.73 -13.78 -9.12
CA PHE A 50 -14.23 -12.59 -9.80
C PHE A 50 -14.68 -12.57 -11.26
N GLU A 51 -14.48 -13.66 -12.01
CA GLU A 51 -14.93 -13.77 -13.40
C GLU A 51 -16.44 -13.61 -13.54
N LYS A 52 -17.21 -14.19 -12.62
CA LYS A 52 -18.66 -14.02 -12.58
C LYS A 52 -19.03 -12.55 -12.36
N SER A 53 -18.44 -11.91 -11.34
CA SER A 53 -18.67 -10.51 -11.03
C SER A 53 -18.27 -9.57 -12.16
N LEU A 54 -17.20 -9.91 -12.90
CA LEU A 54 -16.75 -9.18 -14.08
C LEU A 54 -17.76 -9.30 -15.22
N ARG A 55 -18.24 -10.52 -15.54
CA ARG A 55 -19.27 -10.75 -16.57
C ARG A 55 -20.59 -10.04 -16.26
N ASP A 56 -20.97 -10.04 -14.99
CA ASP A 56 -22.23 -9.46 -14.54
C ASP A 56 -22.14 -7.92 -14.33
N ASN A 57 -20.98 -7.30 -14.63
CA ASN A 57 -20.69 -5.88 -14.34
C ASN A 57 -20.96 -5.48 -12.88
N GLN A 58 -20.74 -6.41 -11.95
CA GLN A 58 -20.99 -6.23 -10.51
C GLN A 58 -19.74 -5.84 -9.72
N LEU A 59 -18.60 -5.63 -10.39
CA LEU A 59 -17.41 -5.10 -9.73
C LEU A 59 -17.57 -3.59 -9.53
N PRO A 60 -17.65 -3.09 -8.28
CA PRO A 60 -17.83 -1.68 -8.00
C PRO A 60 -16.51 -0.93 -8.19
N LEU A 61 -16.16 -0.62 -9.44
CA LEU A 61 -15.08 0.31 -9.75
C LEU A 61 -15.68 1.71 -9.86
N ALA A 62 -15.31 2.61 -8.95
CA ALA A 62 -15.72 4.01 -8.97
C ALA A 62 -15.04 4.83 -10.09
N VAL A 63 -14.35 4.16 -11.02
CA VAL A 63 -13.56 4.75 -12.10
C VAL A 63 -13.80 3.99 -13.40
N PRO A 64 -13.64 4.62 -14.57
CA PRO A 64 -13.68 3.94 -15.85
C PRO A 64 -12.72 2.74 -15.88
N ALA A 65 -13.22 1.59 -16.35
CA ALA A 65 -12.41 0.40 -16.52
C ALA A 65 -11.46 0.49 -17.73
N ASP A 66 -11.79 1.36 -18.71
CA ASP A 66 -10.92 1.64 -19.83
C ASP A 66 -9.75 2.55 -19.41
N CYS A 67 -8.54 2.05 -19.64
CA CYS A 67 -7.31 2.74 -19.25
C CYS A 67 -7.13 4.08 -19.97
N HIS A 68 -7.47 4.15 -21.26
CA HIS A 68 -7.31 5.37 -22.04
C HIS A 68 -8.29 6.44 -21.60
N GLU A 69 -9.56 6.08 -21.39
CA GLU A 69 -10.58 6.97 -20.85
C GLU A 69 -10.21 7.46 -19.45
N TYR A 70 -9.76 6.55 -18.58
CA TYR A 70 -9.30 6.92 -17.24
C TYR A 70 -8.16 7.94 -17.31
N ILE A 71 -7.07 7.63 -18.03
CA ILE A 71 -5.91 8.53 -18.14
C ILE A 71 -6.32 9.89 -18.73
N LYS A 72 -7.12 9.88 -19.81
CA LYS A 72 -7.61 11.12 -20.43
C LYS A 72 -8.43 11.96 -19.45
N SER A 73 -9.33 11.33 -18.68
CA SER A 73 -10.13 12.03 -17.67
C SER A 73 -9.26 12.65 -16.58
N ARG A 74 -8.23 11.93 -16.10
CA ARG A 74 -7.30 12.42 -15.08
C ARG A 74 -6.43 13.56 -15.59
N LEU A 75 -5.95 13.50 -16.83
CA LEU A 75 -5.18 14.58 -17.44
C LEU A 75 -6.02 15.83 -17.66
N THR A 76 -7.27 15.66 -18.10
CA THR A 76 -8.20 16.78 -18.30
C THR A 76 -8.51 17.47 -16.97
N LEU A 77 -8.80 16.68 -15.93
CA LEU A 77 -9.02 17.19 -14.57
C LEU A 77 -7.78 17.92 -14.05
N LEU A 78 -6.58 17.35 -14.25
CA LEU A 78 -5.33 17.96 -13.84
C LEU A 78 -5.11 19.31 -14.52
N ALA A 79 -5.30 19.38 -15.84
CA ALA A 79 -5.15 20.62 -16.59
C ALA A 79 -6.10 21.71 -16.08
N SER A 80 -7.38 21.37 -15.89
CA SER A 80 -8.38 22.29 -15.33
C SER A 80 -8.00 22.80 -13.93
N ARG A 81 -7.54 21.91 -13.03
CA ARG A 81 -7.11 22.34 -11.68
C ARG A 81 -5.85 23.19 -11.70
N LEU A 82 -4.92 22.93 -12.62
CA LEU A 82 -3.73 23.77 -12.78
C LEU A 82 -4.09 25.16 -13.28
N GLU A 83 -5.03 25.28 -14.21
CA GLU A 83 -5.54 26.59 -14.68
C GLU A 83 -6.19 27.38 -13.54
N GLU A 84 -7.07 26.73 -12.75
CA GLU A 84 -7.70 27.33 -11.57
C GLU A 84 -6.64 27.81 -10.54
N VAL A 85 -5.69 26.94 -10.20
CA VAL A 85 -4.62 27.27 -9.25
C VAL A 85 -3.74 28.39 -9.77
N ASN A 86 -3.41 28.40 -11.06
CA ASN A 86 -2.62 29.46 -11.66
C ASN A 86 -3.36 30.81 -11.64
N ALA A 87 -4.66 30.82 -11.91
CA ALA A 87 -5.48 32.02 -11.81
C ALA A 87 -5.52 32.56 -10.36
N MET A 88 -5.73 31.69 -9.36
CA MET A 88 -5.69 32.06 -7.95
C MET A 88 -4.30 32.54 -7.51
N ALA A 89 -3.23 31.92 -8.01
CA ALA A 89 -1.85 32.32 -7.74
C ALA A 89 -1.57 33.75 -8.22
N LEU A 90 -2.03 34.08 -9.43
CA LEU A 90 -1.90 35.43 -10.00
C LEU A 90 -2.74 36.48 -9.25
N ALA A 91 -3.90 36.08 -8.73
CA ALA A 91 -4.76 36.95 -7.93
C ALA A 91 -4.27 37.12 -6.48
N GLY A 92 -3.40 36.23 -5.99
CA GLY A 92 -2.99 36.17 -4.59
C GLY A 92 -4.02 35.51 -3.66
N ASP A 93 -4.98 34.77 -4.23
CA ASP A 93 -6.13 34.19 -3.52
C ASP A 93 -5.94 32.72 -3.12
N LEU A 94 -4.71 32.19 -3.23
CA LEU A 94 -4.46 30.81 -2.85
C LEU A 94 -4.61 30.63 -1.32
N PRO A 95 -5.50 29.73 -0.87
CA PRO A 95 -5.67 29.46 0.55
C PRO A 95 -4.41 28.79 1.08
N ASP A 96 -3.95 29.21 2.26
CA ASP A 96 -2.82 28.60 2.96
C ASP A 96 -1.49 28.62 2.19
N VAL A 97 -1.37 29.43 1.14
CA VAL A 97 -0.15 29.58 0.33
C VAL A 97 0.26 31.04 0.24
N ASP A 98 1.52 31.31 0.54
CA ASP A 98 2.17 32.62 0.37
C ASP A 98 3.27 32.48 -0.70
N ILE A 99 3.15 33.25 -1.78
CA ILE A 99 4.10 33.27 -2.90
C ILE A 99 4.84 34.61 -2.85
N SER A 100 6.16 34.56 -2.61
CA SER A 100 7.01 35.75 -2.54
C SER A 100 8.34 35.53 -3.26
N ASP A 101 9.16 36.58 -3.38
CA ASP A 101 10.52 36.51 -3.95
C ASP A 101 11.45 35.53 -3.20
N LYS A 102 11.08 35.12 -1.97
CA LYS A 102 11.81 34.13 -1.16
C LYS A 102 11.39 32.69 -1.45
N GLY A 103 10.36 32.49 -2.27
CA GLY A 103 9.82 31.18 -2.65
C GLY A 103 8.35 30.99 -2.24
N VAL A 104 7.90 29.74 -2.33
CA VAL A 104 6.52 29.32 -1.99
C VAL A 104 6.49 28.76 -0.57
N LYS A 105 5.63 29.32 0.27
CA LYS A 105 5.34 28.80 1.62
C LYS A 105 3.92 28.25 1.65
N ILE A 106 3.79 26.99 2.05
CA ILE A 106 2.49 26.30 2.20
C ILE A 106 2.29 26.03 3.70
N THR A 107 1.17 26.48 4.26
CA THR A 107 0.83 26.21 5.66
C THR A 107 0.50 24.72 5.81
N PRO A 108 1.07 24.01 6.81
CA PRO A 108 0.75 22.61 7.06
C PRO A 108 -0.74 22.42 7.36
N LEU A 109 -1.31 21.31 6.90
CA LEU A 109 -2.69 20.96 7.19
C LEU A 109 -2.86 20.61 8.67
N ASP A 110 -3.86 21.19 9.32
CA ASP A 110 -4.27 20.76 10.66
C ASP A 110 -5.00 19.41 10.60
N ASN A 111 -4.77 18.56 11.60
CA ASN A 111 -5.51 17.31 11.73
C ASN A 111 -7.00 17.63 11.95
N SER A 112 -7.82 17.30 10.96
CA SER A 112 -9.26 17.56 10.95
C SER A 112 -10.10 16.37 11.40
N VAL A 113 -9.47 15.25 11.79
CA VAL A 113 -10.20 14.04 12.14
C VAL A 113 -10.44 13.96 13.63
N PRO A 114 -11.67 13.57 14.02
CA PRO A 114 -12.01 13.36 15.41
C PRO A 114 -11.11 12.28 16.05
N SER A 115 -10.66 12.54 17.28
CA SER A 115 -9.90 11.55 18.08
C SER A 115 -10.61 10.21 18.23
N ALA A 116 -11.96 10.22 18.15
CA ALA A 116 -12.81 9.03 18.16
C ALA A 116 -12.64 8.09 16.94
N ALA A 117 -12.03 8.54 15.84
CA ALA A 117 -11.76 7.70 14.66
C ALA A 117 -10.51 6.83 14.81
N SER A 118 -9.60 7.19 15.72
CA SER A 118 -8.32 6.50 15.93
C SER A 118 -8.48 5.00 16.30
N PRO A 119 -9.40 4.62 17.23
CA PRO A 119 -9.63 3.20 17.56
C PRO A 119 -10.12 2.38 16.35
N PHE A 120 -10.93 2.98 15.47
CA PHE A 120 -11.42 2.32 14.27
C PHE A 120 -10.29 2.16 13.24
N GLY A 121 -9.45 3.18 13.08
CA GLY A 121 -8.24 3.10 12.25
C GLY A 121 -7.34 1.95 12.67
N ASP A 122 -7.01 1.86 13.96
CA ASP A 122 -6.17 0.77 14.48
C ASP A 122 -6.80 -0.62 14.29
N LEU A 123 -8.13 -0.74 14.41
CA LEU A 123 -8.86 -1.98 14.15
C LEU A 123 -8.76 -2.38 12.67
N VAL A 124 -9.07 -1.47 11.74
CA VAL A 124 -9.03 -1.71 10.29
C VAL A 124 -7.61 -2.01 9.83
N TYR A 125 -6.61 -1.27 10.32
CA TYR A 125 -5.20 -1.54 10.03
C TYR A 125 -4.76 -2.92 10.52
N GLY A 126 -5.38 -3.44 11.59
CA GLY A 126 -5.13 -4.77 12.09
C GLY A 126 -5.73 -5.91 11.26
N MET A 127 -6.76 -5.65 10.45
CA MET A 127 -7.50 -6.68 9.70
C MET A 127 -6.71 -7.33 8.54
N PRO A 128 -6.04 -6.58 7.65
CA PRO A 128 -5.33 -7.17 6.53
C PRO A 128 -4.06 -7.92 6.99
N PRO A 129 -3.58 -8.89 6.18
CA PRO A 129 -2.32 -9.57 6.44
C PRO A 129 -1.20 -8.53 6.39
N HIS A 130 -0.23 -8.66 7.29
CA HIS A 130 0.95 -7.80 7.30
C HIS A 130 2.09 -8.51 6.56
N PRO A 131 2.27 -8.30 5.23
CA PRO A 131 3.40 -8.88 4.52
C PRO A 131 4.69 -8.33 5.12
N LYS A 132 5.56 -9.23 5.59
CA LYS A 132 6.84 -8.85 6.17
C LYS A 132 7.74 -8.35 5.02
N ARG A 133 7.91 -7.04 4.81
CA ARG A 133 8.95 -6.51 3.90
C ARG A 133 10.35 -6.79 4.45
N GLY A 134 11.34 -7.01 3.57
CA GLY A 134 12.72 -7.43 3.88
C GLY A 134 13.39 -6.57 4.95
N PRO A 135 14.56 -6.97 5.49
CA PRO A 135 15.42 -5.98 6.10
C PRO A 135 15.85 -5.00 4.99
N LEU A 136 15.02 -4.01 4.67
CA LEU A 136 15.50 -2.79 4.05
C LEU A 136 16.42 -2.16 5.09
N GLY A 137 17.74 -2.20 4.83
CA GLY A 137 18.73 -1.55 5.67
C GLY A 137 18.22 -0.18 6.05
N LYS A 138 17.96 0.01 7.36
CA LYS A 138 17.39 1.16 8.07
C LYS A 138 16.89 2.35 7.23
N ARG A 139 16.09 2.12 6.19
CA ARG A 139 15.20 3.12 5.67
C ARG A 139 13.94 2.91 6.47
N LYS A 140 13.76 3.77 7.48
CA LYS A 140 12.45 4.00 8.08
C LYS A 140 11.52 4.32 6.91
N ILE A 141 10.88 3.31 6.35
CA ILE A 141 9.59 3.50 5.74
C ILE A 141 8.70 3.66 6.96
N SER A 142 8.68 4.88 7.49
CA SER A 142 7.59 5.34 8.30
C SER A 142 6.37 5.03 7.45
N TYR A 143 5.58 4.02 7.83
CA TYR A 143 4.17 4.19 7.59
C TYR A 143 3.85 5.45 8.38
N VAL A 144 3.74 6.55 7.65
CA VAL A 144 2.92 7.66 8.11
C VAL A 144 1.59 6.97 8.36
N LYS A 145 1.29 6.67 9.64
CA LYS A 145 -0.09 6.41 10.02
C LYS A 145 -0.85 7.53 9.33
N PRO A 146 -1.82 7.25 8.45
CA PRO A 146 -2.60 8.32 7.89
C PRO A 146 -3.07 9.11 9.10
N VAL A 147 -2.66 10.37 9.13
CA VAL A 147 -3.37 11.37 9.90
C VAL A 147 -4.68 11.48 9.13
N PHE A 148 -5.56 10.51 9.38
CA PHE A 148 -6.93 10.86 9.59
C PHE A 148 -6.82 11.70 10.84
#